data_AF-A0A3C0Y4D3-F1
#
_entry.id   AF-A0A3C0Y4D3-F1
#
_cell.length_a   1.000
_cell.length_b   1.000
_cell.length_c   1.000
_cell.angle_alpha   90.00
_cell.angle_beta   90.00
_cell.angle_gamma   90.00
#
_symmetry.space_group_name_H-M   'P 1'
#
loop_
_entity.id
_entity.type
_entity.pdbx_description
1 polymer ?
#
loop_
_entity_poly.entity_id
_entity_poly.type
_entity_poly.pdbx_seq_one_letter_code
_entity_poly.pdbx_strand_id
1 'polypeptide(L)'
;PGVSTQKVLEEIEELTNPKIRAGKKALSQDQVQLKQTVLAVLDLVRDESSKDAAVRLVFEPKTSKVGQSELINTLLAHTSLESSSSINLTMVGLDGKPTQKSLRQMLVEWIAFRQTTVQRRSQHRLDKVLDRIH
;
A
#
# COMPACT_ATOMS: atom_id res chain seq x y z
N PRO A 1 -0.66 -0.57 -5.06
CA PRO A 1 -1.78 -1.08 -4.23
C PRO A 1 -2.64 -2.05 -5.05
N GLY A 2 -2.53 -3.35 -4.77
CA GLY A 2 -2.95 -4.42 -5.67
C GLY A 2 -3.43 -5.67 -4.92
N VAL A 3 -4.38 -5.47 -4.01
CA VAL A 3 -5.01 -6.53 -3.24
C VAL A 3 -6.47 -6.64 -3.69
N SER A 4 -6.87 -7.82 -4.12
CA SER A 4 -8.25 -8.15 -4.50
C SER A 4 -8.94 -8.94 -3.38
N THR A 5 -10.27 -9.00 -3.39
CA THR A 5 -11.02 -9.87 -2.48
C THR A 5 -10.59 -11.33 -2.64
N GLN A 6 -10.45 -11.78 -3.88
CA GLN A 6 -9.96 -13.11 -4.22
C GLN A 6 -8.60 -13.41 -3.56
N LYS A 7 -7.64 -12.48 -3.62
CA LYS A 7 -6.33 -12.68 -3.01
C LYS A 7 -6.42 -12.87 -1.49
N VAL A 8 -7.24 -12.07 -0.81
CA VAL A 8 -7.44 -12.20 0.64
C VAL A 8 -8.08 -13.54 0.99
N LEU A 9 -9.05 -14.01 0.18
CA LEU A 9 -9.66 -15.34 0.38
C LEU A 9 -8.65 -16.47 0.18
N GLU A 10 -7.83 -16.41 -0.86
CA GLU A 10 -6.76 -17.37 -1.13
C GLU A 10 -5.74 -17.40 0.03
N GLU A 11 -5.32 -16.24 0.54
CA GLU A 11 -4.43 -16.14 1.70
C GLU A 11 -5.04 -16.80 2.94
N ILE A 12 -6.33 -16.57 3.22
CA ILE A 12 -7.03 -17.21 4.35
C ILE A 12 -7.15 -18.72 4.15
N GLU A 13 -7.42 -19.19 2.93
CA GLU A 13 -7.43 -20.61 2.62
C GLU A 13 -6.05 -21.25 2.87
N GLU A 14 -4.96 -20.60 2.45
CA GLU A 14 -3.60 -21.06 2.70
C GLU A 14 -3.24 -21.10 4.18
N LEU A 15 -3.72 -20.12 4.97
CA LEU A 15 -3.50 -20.07 6.42
C LEU A 15 -4.29 -21.15 7.17
N THR A 16 -5.53 -21.41 6.78
CA THR A 16 -6.42 -22.38 7.43
C THR A 16 -6.15 -23.82 6.96
N ASN A 17 -5.72 -23.99 5.72
CA ASN A 17 -5.36 -25.26 5.08
C ASN A 17 -3.96 -25.23 4.43
N PRO A 18 -2.89 -25.11 5.24
CA PRO A 18 -1.54 -25.01 4.72
C PRO A 18 -1.10 -26.31 4.05
N LYS A 19 -0.41 -26.18 2.91
CA LYS A 19 0.18 -27.31 2.18
C LYS A 19 1.59 -27.62 2.70
N ILE A 20 1.97 -28.89 2.64
CA ILE A 20 3.34 -29.33 2.95
C ILE A 20 4.27 -28.73 1.89
N ARG A 21 5.30 -28.01 2.33
CA ARG A 21 6.30 -27.41 1.44
C ARG A 21 7.08 -28.50 0.70
N ALA A 22 7.49 -28.20 -0.54
CA ALA A 22 8.27 -29.13 -1.36
C ALA A 22 9.49 -29.66 -0.61
N GLY A 23 9.68 -30.98 -0.62
CA GLY A 23 10.80 -31.66 0.05
C GLY A 23 10.64 -31.87 1.56
N LYS A 24 9.49 -31.53 2.16
CA LYS A 24 9.17 -31.85 3.57
C LYS A 24 8.17 -33.00 3.66
N LYS A 25 8.21 -33.74 4.77
CA LYS A 25 7.29 -34.86 5.06
C LYS A 25 6.05 -34.43 5.87
N ALA A 26 6.08 -33.25 6.46
CA ALA A 26 5.03 -32.71 7.33
C ALA A 26 5.03 -31.18 7.27
N LEU A 27 3.95 -30.57 7.79
CA LEU A 27 3.87 -29.13 8.00
C LEU A 27 4.97 -28.67 8.95
N SER A 28 5.53 -27.47 8.71
CA SER A 28 6.44 -26.87 9.70
C SER A 28 5.69 -26.52 10.98
N GLN A 29 6.42 -26.43 12.09
CA GLN A 29 5.86 -25.95 13.36
C GLN A 29 5.21 -24.57 13.19
N ASP A 30 5.84 -23.68 12.43
CA ASP A 30 5.29 -22.34 12.13
C ASP A 30 3.97 -22.41 11.37
N GLN A 31 3.83 -23.30 10.38
CA GLN A 31 2.57 -23.48 9.65
C GLN A 31 1.45 -23.97 10.57
N VAL A 32 1.77 -24.90 11.48
CA VAL A 32 0.79 -25.42 12.46
C VAL A 32 0.39 -24.33 13.44
N GLN A 33 1.36 -23.58 13.96
CA GLN A 33 1.10 -22.49 14.90
C GLN A 33 0.26 -21.39 14.26
N LEU A 34 0.60 -20.98 13.05
CA LEU A 34 -0.13 -19.92 12.34
C LEU A 34 -1.57 -20.34 12.02
N LYS A 35 -1.76 -21.59 11.57
CA LYS A 35 -3.10 -22.17 11.40
C LYS A 35 -3.91 -22.12 12.70
N GLN A 36 -3.31 -22.51 13.83
CA GLN A 36 -3.97 -22.48 15.13
C GLN A 36 -4.34 -21.05 15.54
N THR A 37 -3.43 -20.09 15.36
CA THR A 37 -3.70 -18.67 15.65
C THR A 37 -4.88 -18.13 14.86
N VAL A 38 -4.94 -18.41 13.55
CA VAL A 38 -6.05 -17.94 12.70
C VAL A 38 -7.37 -18.62 13.07
N LEU A 39 -7.37 -19.94 13.24
CA LEU A 39 -8.58 -20.71 13.59
C LEU A 39 -9.08 -20.47 15.02
N ALA A 40 -8.24 -19.90 15.90
CA ALA A 40 -8.67 -19.48 17.23
C ALA A 40 -9.63 -18.28 17.19
N VAL A 41 -9.50 -17.42 16.17
CA VAL A 41 -10.26 -16.17 16.08
C VAL A 41 -11.26 -16.15 14.93
N LEU A 42 -11.03 -16.88 13.84
CA LEU A 42 -11.84 -16.86 12.62
C LEU A 42 -12.55 -18.21 12.40
N ASP A 43 -13.85 -18.18 12.12
CA ASP A 43 -14.62 -19.36 11.71
C ASP A 43 -14.79 -19.45 10.20
N LEU A 44 -15.25 -18.36 9.58
CA LEU A 44 -15.65 -18.32 8.19
C LEU A 44 -15.36 -16.96 7.56
N VAL A 45 -15.02 -16.97 6.28
CA VAL A 45 -14.93 -15.79 5.43
C VAL A 45 -15.84 -15.96 4.21
N ARG A 46 -16.54 -14.89 3.81
CA ARG A 46 -17.39 -14.87 2.62
C ARG A 46 -17.19 -13.58 1.84
N ASP A 47 -17.24 -13.69 0.52
CA ASP A 47 -17.36 -12.53 -0.38
C ASP A 47 -18.84 -12.32 -0.73
N GLU A 48 -19.40 -11.22 -0.22
CA GLU A 48 -20.77 -10.77 -0.47
C GLU A 48 -20.77 -9.56 -1.44
N SER A 49 -19.73 -9.41 -2.26
CA SER A 49 -19.65 -8.34 -3.26
C SER A 49 -20.78 -8.47 -4.29
N SER A 50 -21.36 -7.34 -4.66
CA SER A 50 -22.51 -7.23 -5.54
C SER A 50 -22.47 -5.93 -6.34
N LYS A 51 -23.50 -5.67 -7.16
CA LYS A 51 -23.62 -4.38 -7.87
C LYS A 51 -23.79 -3.20 -6.91
N ASP A 52 -24.47 -3.41 -5.79
CA ASP A 52 -24.73 -2.38 -4.77
C ASP A 52 -23.54 -2.20 -3.82
N ALA A 53 -22.68 -3.22 -3.70
CA ALA A 53 -21.47 -3.20 -2.88
C ALA A 53 -20.30 -3.84 -3.63
N ALA A 54 -19.52 -3.03 -4.35
CA ALA A 54 -18.45 -3.51 -5.24
C ALA A 54 -17.37 -4.37 -4.53
N VAL A 55 -17.15 -4.15 -3.22
CA VAL A 55 -16.26 -4.94 -2.37
C VAL A 55 -16.92 -5.12 -1.02
N ARG A 56 -17.22 -6.37 -0.63
CA ARG A 56 -17.80 -6.71 0.68
C ARG A 56 -17.34 -8.09 1.16
N LEU A 57 -16.31 -8.10 2.01
CA LEU A 57 -15.89 -9.30 2.71
C LEU A 57 -16.54 -9.37 4.09
N VAL A 58 -17.10 -10.52 4.44
CA VAL A 58 -17.67 -10.81 5.75
C VAL A 58 -16.82 -11.84 6.45
N PHE A 59 -16.40 -11.53 7.67
CA PHE A 59 -15.61 -12.41 8.53
C PHE A 59 -16.42 -12.75 9.77
N GLU A 60 -16.59 -14.04 10.04
CA GLU A 60 -17.29 -14.52 11.22
C GLU A 60 -16.28 -14.97 12.28
N PRO A 61 -16.37 -14.43 13.51
CA PRO A 61 -15.46 -14.82 14.58
C PRO A 61 -15.73 -16.25 15.03
N LYS A 62 -14.70 -16.92 15.54
CA LYS A 62 -14.80 -18.32 16.01
C LYS A 62 -15.86 -18.51 17.09
N THR A 63 -16.00 -17.54 17.97
CA THR A 63 -17.04 -17.50 19.00
C THR A 63 -17.45 -16.04 19.25
N SER A 64 -18.62 -15.84 19.87
CA SER A 64 -19.08 -14.51 20.29
C SER A 64 -18.19 -13.84 21.36
N LYS A 65 -17.25 -14.58 21.96
CA LYS A 65 -16.31 -14.06 22.96
C LYS A 65 -15.06 -13.46 22.33
N VAL A 66 -14.76 -13.77 21.06
CA VAL A 66 -13.60 -13.21 20.35
C VAL A 66 -13.85 -11.72 20.17
N GLY A 67 -12.91 -10.90 20.67
CA GLY A 67 -13.02 -9.45 20.55
C GLY A 67 -12.83 -9.01 19.10
N GLN A 68 -13.57 -7.99 18.67
CA GLN A 68 -13.44 -7.44 17.32
C GLN A 68 -12.01 -7.00 17.01
N SER A 69 -11.33 -6.35 17.96
CA SER A 69 -9.94 -5.90 17.80
C SER A 69 -8.97 -7.07 17.65
N GLU A 70 -9.21 -8.19 18.33
CA GLU A 70 -8.38 -9.39 18.25
C GLU A 70 -8.48 -10.03 16.85
N LEU A 71 -9.71 -10.16 16.33
CA LEU A 71 -9.95 -10.63 14.98
C LEU A 71 -9.28 -9.72 13.94
N ILE A 72 -9.49 -8.41 14.04
CA ILE A 72 -8.90 -7.43 13.10
C ILE A 72 -7.38 -7.51 13.13
N ASN A 73 -6.75 -7.47 14.30
CA ASN A 73 -5.29 -7.51 14.41
C ASN A 73 -4.70 -8.78 13.80
N THR A 74 -5.35 -9.93 14.02
CA THR A 74 -4.90 -11.20 13.44
C THR A 74 -5.01 -11.19 11.92
N LEU A 75 -6.11 -10.67 11.37
CA LEU A 75 -6.32 -10.56 9.94
C LEU A 75 -5.31 -9.59 9.29
N LEU A 76 -5.11 -8.40 9.86
CA LEU A 76 -4.17 -7.41 9.32
C LEU A 76 -2.71 -7.90 9.38
N ALA A 77 -2.34 -8.64 10.44
CA ALA A 77 -0.97 -9.14 10.60
C ALA A 77 -0.61 -10.29 9.65
N HIS A 78 -1.60 -11.05 9.16
CA HIS A 78 -1.35 -12.29 8.42
C HIS A 78 -1.96 -12.32 7.02
N THR A 79 -2.66 -11.27 6.60
CA THR A 79 -3.22 -11.14 5.25
C THR A 79 -2.81 -9.81 4.64
N SER A 80 -3.04 -9.67 3.34
CA SER A 80 -2.76 -8.44 2.60
C SER A 80 -3.80 -7.32 2.80
N LEU A 81 -4.76 -7.49 3.74
CA LEU A 81 -5.66 -6.41 4.16
C LEU A 81 -4.91 -5.18 4.67
N GLU A 82 -3.74 -5.38 5.28
CA GLU A 82 -2.76 -4.31 5.51
C GLU A 82 -1.52 -4.55 4.64
N SER A 83 -1.05 -3.51 3.96
CA SER A 83 0.17 -3.60 3.15
C SER A 83 1.00 -2.34 3.26
N SER A 84 2.32 -2.53 3.27
CA SER A 84 3.28 -1.42 3.26
C SER A 84 3.60 -1.01 1.83
N SER A 85 3.72 0.30 1.60
CA SER A 85 4.25 0.86 0.36
C SER A 85 5.63 1.47 0.64
N SER A 86 6.65 0.98 -0.04
CA SER A 86 8.00 1.54 0.10
C SER A 86 8.06 2.92 -0.55
N ILE A 87 8.56 3.91 0.19
CA ILE A 87 8.72 5.28 -0.27
C ILE A 87 10.22 5.59 -0.34
N ASN A 88 10.71 5.88 -1.54
CA ASN A 88 12.07 6.37 -1.75
C ASN A 88 12.03 7.69 -2.52
N LEU A 89 12.39 8.79 -1.85
CA LEU A 89 12.37 10.15 -2.39
C LEU A 89 13.72 10.55 -3.02
N THR A 90 14.27 9.67 -3.85
CA THR A 90 15.49 9.98 -4.62
C THR A 90 15.11 10.68 -5.92
N MET A 91 15.68 11.87 -6.16
CA MET A 91 15.43 12.64 -7.37
C MET A 91 16.62 13.49 -7.78
N VAL A 92 16.65 13.88 -9.05
CA VAL A 92 17.65 14.79 -9.61
C VAL A 92 17.27 16.22 -9.23
N GLY A 93 18.17 16.89 -8.52
CA GLY A 93 18.00 18.29 -8.14
C GLY A 93 18.30 19.28 -9.26
N LEU A 94 18.15 20.57 -8.97
CA LEU A 94 18.60 21.68 -9.81
C LEU A 94 20.12 21.70 -10.02
N ASP A 95 20.85 21.03 -9.13
CA ASP A 95 22.28 20.76 -9.24
C ASP A 95 22.63 19.61 -10.20
N GLY A 96 21.62 18.95 -10.79
CA GLY A 96 21.77 17.87 -11.76
C GLY A 96 22.19 16.52 -11.14
N LYS A 97 22.21 16.40 -9.81
CA LYS A 97 22.66 15.17 -9.12
C LYS A 97 21.48 14.40 -8.51
N PRO A 98 21.41 13.06 -8.69
CA PRO A 98 20.42 12.24 -8.02
C PRO A 98 20.76 12.14 -6.53
N THR A 99 19.88 12.66 -5.68
CA THR A 99 20.05 12.65 -4.22
C THR A 99 18.74 12.30 -3.55
N GLN A 100 18.81 11.67 -2.38
CA GLN A 100 17.64 11.49 -1.53
C GLN A 100 17.29 12.84 -0.89
N LYS A 101 16.01 13.24 -0.99
CA LYS A 101 15.54 14.53 -0.48
C LYS A 101 14.38 14.33 0.48
N SER A 102 14.38 15.11 1.55
CA SER A 102 13.21 15.27 2.42
C SER A 102 12.09 16.03 1.69
N LEU A 103 10.84 15.86 2.11
CA LEU A 103 9.70 16.60 1.55
C LEU A 103 9.93 18.12 1.56
N ARG A 104 10.53 18.66 2.63
CA ARG A 104 10.85 20.10 2.72
C ARG A 104 11.85 20.52 1.64
N GLN A 105 12.93 19.76 1.44
CA GLN A 105 13.92 20.05 0.39
C GLN A 105 13.27 20.03 -0.99
N MET A 106 12.44 19.02 -1.28
CA MET A 106 11.70 18.92 -2.53
C MET A 106 10.86 20.17 -2.80
N LEU A 107 10.09 20.63 -1.81
CA LEU A 107 9.21 21.79 -1.95
C LEU A 107 10.00 23.09 -2.14
N VAL A 108 11.05 23.31 -1.36
CA VAL A 108 11.91 24.51 -1.49
C VAL A 108 12.53 24.59 -2.88
N GLU A 109 13.07 23.47 -3.35
CA GLU A 109 13.73 23.37 -4.65
C GLU A 109 12.74 23.54 -5.81
N TRP A 110 11.55 22.95 -5.69
CA TRP A 110 10.48 23.16 -6.65
C TRP A 110 10.01 24.61 -6.70
N ILE A 111 9.90 25.29 -5.55
CA ILE A 111 9.55 26.71 -5.50
C ILE A 111 10.63 27.55 -6.21
N ALA A 112 11.91 27.30 -5.93
CA ALA A 112 13.03 28.01 -6.58
C ALA A 112 13.03 27.79 -8.12
N PHE A 113 12.80 26.56 -8.56
CA PHE A 113 12.62 26.22 -9.97
C PHE A 113 11.45 27.00 -10.59
N ARG A 114 10.30 27.04 -9.92
CA ARG A 114 9.09 27.72 -10.42
C ARG A 114 9.26 29.22 -10.48
N GLN A 115 9.91 29.85 -9.51
CA GLN A 115 10.23 31.28 -9.55
C GLN A 115 11.09 31.62 -10.77
N THR A 116 12.15 30.85 -11.01
CA THR A 116 13.03 31.02 -12.18
C THR A 116 12.26 30.86 -13.49
N THR A 117 11.36 29.88 -13.57
CA THR A 117 10.52 29.64 -14.75
C THR A 117 9.56 30.80 -15.01
N VAL A 118 8.91 31.32 -13.96
CA VAL A 118 8.00 32.47 -14.08
C VAL A 118 8.76 33.72 -14.51
N GLN A 119 9.94 33.98 -13.93
CA GLN A 119 10.78 35.11 -14.32
C GLN A 119 11.19 35.03 -15.80
N ARG A 120 11.67 33.87 -16.26
CA ARG A 120 12.03 33.66 -17.68
C ARG A 120 10.84 33.88 -18.62
N ARG A 121 9.65 33.40 -18.24
CA ARG A 121 8.43 33.60 -19.03
C ARG A 121 8.03 35.08 -19.10
N SER A 122 8.11 35.80 -17.98
CA SER A 122 7.80 37.22 -17.91
C SER A 122 8.80 38.03 -18.73
N GLN A 123 10.11 37.73 -18.63
CA GLN A 123 11.15 38.38 -19.41
C GLN A 123 10.95 38.16 -20.91
N HIS A 124 10.70 36.91 -21.33
CA HIS A 124 10.43 36.61 -22.74
C HIS A 124 9.25 37.42 -23.31
N ARG A 125 8.20 37.62 -22.50
CA ARG A 125 7.05 38.44 -22.90
C ARG A 125 7.41 39.92 -22.96
N LEU A 126 8.25 40.41 -22.03
CA LEU A 126 8.75 41.78 -22.04
C LEU A 126 9.60 42.05 -23.29
N ASP A 127 10.56 41.17 -23.61
CA ASP A 127 11.44 41.29 -24.76
C ASP A 127 10.64 41.40 -26.07
N LYS A 128 9.64 40.52 -26.24
CA LYS A 128 8.72 40.59 -27.40
C LYS A 128 7.95 41.91 -27.53
N VAL A 129 7.63 42.56 -26.41
CA VAL A 129 6.96 43.86 -26.43
C VAL A 129 7.94 44.96 -26.80
N LEU A 130 9.16 44.92 -26.27
CA LEU A 130 10.21 45.89 -26.59
C LEU A 130 10.64 45.81 -28.05
N ASP A 131 10.78 44.61 -28.61
CA ASP A 131 11.09 44.38 -30.04
C ASP A 131 9.99 44.89 -30.98
N ARG A 132 8.77 45.09 -30.48
CA ARG A 132 7.64 45.65 -31.24
C ARG A 132 7.56 47.18 -31.15
N ILE A 133 8.17 47.76 -30.12
CA ILE A 133 8.19 49.22 -29.88
C ILE A 133 9.39 49.87 -30.57
N HIS A 134 10.53 49.16 -30.66
CA HIS A 134 11.64 49.49 -31.54
C HIS A 134 11.34 49.13 -33.00
#